data_AF-A0A7Y5DZ80-F1
#
_entry.id   AF-A0A7Y5DZ80-F1
#
_cell.length_a   1.000
_cell.length_b   1.000
_cell.length_c   1.000
_cell.angle_alpha   90.00
_cell.angle_beta   90.00
_cell.angle_gamma   90.00
#
_symmetry.space_group_name_H-M   'P 1'
#
loop_
_entity.id
_entity.type
_entity.pdbx_description
1 polymer ?
#
loop_
_entity_poly.entity_id
_entity_poly.type
_entity_poly.pdbx_seq_one_letter_code
_entity_poly.pdbx_strand_id
1 'polypeptide(L)'
;MSLAAPLSRLDTWLSAERPALFRGRTAPATPAALTALGKALGRPVRPELLELLGWADGCADEPLLENFYLMSASEIAEAATMMRGLLRAGDFHGKVDWWVDGWVPFLDNRCGDFVCIDTVGSFGGAPGQLVELLHDAPDRDRMAPSLGAFLEALTSAFEAGLFDGSRPKDDEAFVAHLRAAIPGYPKASAARQNQATARARINARDAIKQALHPLEGPRVDLTKPIDAEAVVKAARFAVDEAMAALAGRRDTATTALFEVFPAPGEKCIAYAVWSASTVGDTWRDGYVVGIDRKGNAIFKEKKVEG
;
A
#
# COMPACT_ATOMS: atom_id res chain seq x y z
N MET A 1 -9.92 20.31 -8.59
CA MET A 1 -9.33 21.68 -8.56
C MET A 1 -8.63 21.86 -9.89
N SER A 2 -8.83 22.99 -10.59
CA SER A 2 -8.14 23.20 -11.88
C SER A 2 -6.62 23.32 -11.69
N LEU A 3 -5.87 22.82 -12.66
CA LEU A 3 -4.42 22.88 -12.74
C LEU A 3 -3.91 24.12 -13.48
N ALA A 4 -4.79 24.91 -14.12
CA ALA A 4 -4.38 26.01 -15.00
C ALA A 4 -3.43 27.03 -14.33
N ALA A 5 -3.73 27.45 -13.10
CA ALA A 5 -2.89 28.40 -12.36
C ALA A 5 -1.51 27.82 -11.99
N PRO A 6 -1.39 26.66 -11.31
CA PRO A 6 -0.08 26.09 -11.01
C PRO A 6 0.71 25.67 -12.27
N LEU A 7 0.04 25.26 -13.36
CA LEU A 7 0.71 24.95 -14.63
C LEU A 7 1.30 26.19 -15.31
N SER A 8 0.58 27.32 -15.31
CA SER A 8 1.10 28.58 -15.87
C SER A 8 2.33 29.09 -15.11
N ARG A 9 2.32 28.96 -13.78
CA ARG A 9 3.46 29.29 -12.92
C ARG A 9 4.63 28.33 -13.14
N LEU A 10 4.36 27.03 -13.22
CA LEU A 10 5.36 26.02 -13.53
C LEU A 10 6.00 26.28 -14.89
N ASP A 11 5.23 26.67 -15.90
CA ASP A 11 5.75 27.05 -17.22
C ASP A 11 6.73 28.22 -17.15
N THR A 12 6.34 29.27 -16.42
CA THR A 12 7.18 30.45 -16.22
C THR A 12 8.50 30.06 -15.58
N TRP A 13 8.44 29.30 -14.49
CA TRP A 13 9.63 28.86 -13.77
C TRP A 13 10.52 27.93 -14.61
N LEU A 14 9.94 26.90 -15.24
CA LEU A 14 10.67 25.94 -16.07
C LEU A 14 11.37 26.61 -17.25
N SER A 15 10.76 27.62 -17.86
CA SER A 15 11.36 28.34 -18.99
C SER A 15 12.67 29.06 -18.61
N ALA A 16 12.79 29.50 -17.36
CA ALA A 16 13.95 30.21 -16.84
C ALA A 16 14.97 29.25 -16.22
N GLU A 17 14.52 28.37 -15.32
CA GLU A 17 15.41 27.59 -14.43
C GLU A 17 15.70 26.18 -14.95
N ARG A 18 14.80 25.60 -15.74
CA ARG A 18 14.98 24.26 -16.34
C ARG A 18 14.60 24.24 -17.83
N PRO A 19 15.30 25.02 -18.68
CA PRO A 19 14.93 25.19 -20.08
C PRO A 19 15.03 23.89 -20.91
N ALA A 20 15.82 22.90 -20.46
CA ALA A 20 15.85 21.57 -21.07
C ALA A 20 14.53 20.82 -20.86
N LEU A 21 14.05 20.73 -19.61
CA LEU A 21 12.75 20.15 -19.28
C LEU A 21 11.61 20.91 -19.99
N PHE A 22 11.63 22.25 -19.96
CA PHE A 22 10.62 23.07 -20.65
C PHE A 22 10.49 22.75 -22.15
N ARG A 23 11.63 22.62 -22.84
CA ARG A 23 11.69 22.31 -24.28
C ARG A 23 11.46 20.83 -24.60
N GLY A 24 11.78 19.93 -23.67
CA GLY A 24 11.66 18.48 -23.82
C GLY A 24 10.24 17.95 -23.56
N ARG A 25 9.29 18.80 -23.14
CA ARG A 25 7.89 18.41 -23.07
C ARG A 25 7.35 18.11 -24.46
N THR A 26 6.58 17.03 -24.56
CA THR A 26 5.87 16.70 -25.79
C THR A 26 4.68 17.64 -25.97
N ALA A 27 4.15 17.67 -27.20
CA ALA A 27 2.92 18.39 -27.49
C ALA A 27 1.75 17.87 -26.63
N PRO A 28 0.73 18.70 -26.37
CA PRO A 28 -0.48 18.27 -25.69
C PRO A 28 -1.09 16.97 -26.24
N ALA A 29 -1.65 16.15 -25.36
CA ALA A 29 -2.20 14.86 -25.72
C ALA A 29 -3.35 15.01 -26.72
N THR A 30 -3.32 14.19 -27.78
CA THR A 30 -4.36 14.24 -28.80
C THR A 30 -5.69 13.68 -28.28
N PRO A 31 -6.84 14.10 -28.83
CA PRO A 31 -8.14 13.52 -28.45
C PRO A 31 -8.19 11.99 -28.63
N ALA A 32 -7.49 11.47 -29.63
CA ALA A 32 -7.37 10.04 -29.87
C ALA A 32 -6.58 9.33 -28.75
N ALA A 33 -5.47 9.91 -28.30
CA ALA A 33 -4.68 9.39 -27.18
C ALA A 33 -5.48 9.40 -25.87
N LEU A 34 -6.19 10.50 -25.58
CA LEU A 34 -7.05 10.61 -24.40
C LEU A 34 -8.22 9.60 -24.42
N THR A 35 -8.79 9.35 -25.60
CA THR A 35 -9.82 8.32 -25.79
C THR A 35 -9.26 6.92 -25.56
N ALA A 36 -8.06 6.63 -26.08
CA ALA A 36 -7.38 5.36 -25.88
C ALA A 36 -7.04 5.13 -24.39
N LEU A 37 -6.57 6.17 -23.70
CA LEU A 37 -6.32 6.16 -22.26
C LEU A 37 -7.60 5.79 -21.48
N GLY A 38 -8.72 6.47 -21.74
CA GLY A 38 -9.99 6.14 -21.07
C GLY A 38 -10.43 4.69 -21.28
N LYS A 39 -10.22 4.14 -22.49
CA LYS A 39 -10.49 2.72 -22.79
C LYS A 39 -9.57 1.79 -22.00
N ALA A 40 -8.27 2.08 -21.96
CA ALA A 40 -7.29 1.28 -21.23
C ALA A 40 -7.57 1.28 -19.72
N LEU A 41 -7.94 2.43 -19.16
CA LEU A 41 -8.33 2.53 -17.75
C LEU A 41 -9.66 1.83 -17.44
N GLY A 42 -10.52 1.61 -18.46
CA GLY A 42 -11.85 1.04 -18.28
C GLY A 42 -12.81 1.96 -17.51
N ARG A 43 -12.47 3.25 -17.41
CA ARG A 43 -13.20 4.28 -16.65
C ARG A 43 -12.88 5.67 -17.23
N PRO A 44 -13.73 6.69 -16.98
CA PRO A 44 -13.44 8.05 -17.40
C PRO A 44 -12.11 8.55 -16.83
N VAL A 45 -11.33 9.23 -17.67
CA VAL A 45 -10.11 9.93 -17.23
C VAL A 45 -10.52 11.13 -16.38
N ARG A 46 -9.86 11.32 -15.24
CA ARG A 46 -10.20 12.44 -14.34
C ARG A 46 -9.87 13.79 -14.99
N PRO A 47 -10.68 14.83 -14.74
CA PRO A 47 -10.46 16.17 -15.32
C PRO A 47 -9.05 16.71 -15.07
N GLU A 48 -8.51 16.53 -13.85
CA GLU A 48 -7.17 17.03 -13.55
C GLU A 48 -6.07 16.33 -14.37
N LEU A 49 -6.22 15.03 -14.65
CA LEU A 49 -5.26 14.32 -15.50
C LEU A 49 -5.39 14.77 -16.98
N LEU A 50 -6.61 15.09 -17.42
CA LEU A 50 -6.82 15.68 -18.76
C LEU A 50 -6.17 17.07 -18.87
N GLU A 51 -6.26 17.91 -17.83
CA GLU A 51 -5.58 19.20 -17.80
C GLU A 51 -4.05 19.05 -17.84
N LEU A 52 -3.50 18.09 -17.09
CA LEU A 52 -2.06 17.81 -17.10
C LEU A 52 -1.56 17.30 -18.47
N LEU A 53 -2.26 16.34 -19.06
CA LEU A 53 -1.96 15.80 -20.39
C LEU A 53 -2.21 16.83 -21.51
N GLY A 54 -3.12 17.78 -21.29
CA GLY A 54 -3.34 18.93 -22.15
C GLY A 54 -2.23 19.98 -22.06
N TRP A 55 -1.43 19.96 -20.99
CA TRP A 55 -0.22 20.78 -20.87
C TRP A 55 1.00 20.12 -21.49
N ALA A 56 1.21 18.83 -21.22
CA ALA A 56 2.25 18.03 -21.86
C ALA A 56 1.87 16.53 -21.86
N ASP A 57 1.99 15.87 -23.01
CA ASP A 57 1.77 14.43 -23.15
C ASP A 57 3.04 13.65 -22.79
N GLY A 58 3.63 13.96 -21.63
CA GLY A 58 4.89 13.39 -21.15
C GLY A 58 6.13 14.28 -21.35
N CYS A 59 7.23 13.84 -20.74
CA CYS A 59 8.56 14.41 -20.96
C CYS A 59 9.64 13.32 -20.80
N ALA A 60 10.24 12.90 -21.91
CA ALA A 60 11.07 11.71 -21.93
C ALA A 60 12.52 11.94 -21.44
N ASP A 61 13.04 13.15 -21.57
CA ASP A 61 14.48 13.40 -21.41
C ASP A 61 14.84 13.90 -20.01
N GLU A 62 13.89 14.47 -19.27
CA GLU A 62 14.14 15.15 -18.00
C GLU A 62 13.08 14.77 -16.96
N PRO A 63 13.48 14.35 -15.75
CA PRO A 63 12.53 14.07 -14.69
C PRO A 63 11.89 15.37 -14.18
N LEU A 64 10.60 15.33 -13.90
CA LEU A 64 9.86 16.45 -13.33
C LEU A 64 10.25 16.68 -11.87
N LEU A 65 10.24 15.61 -11.09
CA LEU A 65 10.52 15.60 -9.64
C LEU A 65 11.47 14.44 -9.34
N GLU A 66 12.63 14.72 -8.76
CA GLU A 66 13.67 13.73 -8.46
C GLU A 66 14.04 12.87 -9.69
N ASN A 67 13.72 11.58 -9.67
CA ASN A 67 13.87 10.64 -10.77
C ASN A 67 12.54 10.29 -11.47
N PHE A 68 11.43 10.93 -11.09
CA PHE A 68 10.12 10.71 -11.67
C PHE A 68 9.89 11.56 -12.91
N TYR A 69 9.57 10.88 -14.02
CA TYR A 69 9.27 11.46 -15.32
C TYR A 69 7.76 11.63 -15.49
N LEU A 70 7.37 12.71 -16.17
CA LEU A 70 5.97 12.88 -16.58
C LEU A 70 5.63 11.85 -17.66
N MET A 71 4.61 11.05 -17.42
CA MET A 71 4.15 10.03 -18.37
C MET A 71 3.21 10.64 -19.42
N SER A 72 3.34 10.16 -20.65
CA SER A 72 2.38 10.34 -21.73
C SER A 72 1.11 9.52 -21.51
N ALA A 73 0.02 9.88 -22.19
CA ALA A 73 -1.24 9.13 -22.17
C ALA A 73 -1.05 7.66 -22.59
N SER A 74 -0.15 7.37 -23.54
CA SER A 74 0.22 6.01 -23.92
C SER A 74 0.95 5.27 -22.80
N GLU A 75 1.96 5.87 -22.18
CA GLU A 75 2.70 5.24 -21.08
C GLU A 75 1.79 4.97 -19.89
N ILE A 76 0.88 5.89 -19.56
CA ILE A 76 -0.14 5.68 -18.51
C ILE A 76 -1.02 4.49 -18.86
N ALA A 77 -1.50 4.39 -20.10
CA ALA A 77 -2.35 3.30 -20.55
C ALA A 77 -1.64 1.95 -20.49
N GLU A 78 -0.37 1.90 -20.90
CA GLU A 78 0.48 0.72 -20.85
C GLU A 78 0.74 0.28 -19.41
N ALA A 79 1.17 1.20 -18.55
CA ALA A 79 1.43 0.91 -17.14
C ALA A 79 0.16 0.44 -16.40
N ALA A 80 -0.97 1.10 -16.60
CA ALA A 80 -2.24 0.69 -16.00
C ALA A 80 -2.68 -0.71 -16.49
N THR A 81 -2.49 -1.00 -17.78
CA THR A 81 -2.82 -2.32 -18.36
C THR A 81 -1.90 -3.41 -17.80
N MET A 82 -0.60 -3.14 -17.73
CA MET A 82 0.39 -4.04 -17.15
C MET A 82 0.07 -4.34 -15.69
N MET A 83 -0.09 -3.31 -14.85
CA MET A 83 -0.35 -3.49 -13.42
C MET A 83 -1.67 -4.23 -13.14
N ARG A 84 -2.70 -3.98 -13.95
CA ARG A 84 -3.94 -4.76 -13.90
C ARG A 84 -3.71 -6.22 -14.31
N GLY A 85 -2.87 -6.46 -15.31
CA GLY A 85 -2.44 -7.80 -15.73
C GLY A 85 -1.80 -8.56 -14.58
N LEU A 86 -0.80 -7.96 -13.92
CA LEU A 86 -0.10 -8.52 -12.75
C LEU A 86 -1.06 -8.81 -11.60
N LEU A 87 -1.97 -7.87 -11.31
CA LEU A 87 -3.01 -8.07 -10.28
C LEU A 87 -3.90 -9.29 -10.60
N ARG A 88 -4.33 -9.44 -11.85
CA ARG A 88 -5.19 -10.56 -12.28
C ARG A 88 -4.45 -11.90 -12.34
N ALA A 89 -3.17 -11.87 -12.68
CA ALA A 89 -2.31 -13.06 -12.66
C ALA A 89 -2.00 -13.53 -11.23
N GLY A 90 -2.24 -12.69 -10.22
CA GLY A 90 -1.98 -13.01 -8.83
C GLY A 90 -0.54 -12.75 -8.39
N ASP A 91 0.22 -11.93 -9.13
CA ASP A 91 1.63 -11.63 -8.82
C ASP A 91 1.79 -10.85 -7.50
N PHE A 92 0.69 -10.29 -6.99
CA PHE A 92 0.61 -9.64 -5.69
C PHE A 92 0.03 -10.55 -4.58
N HIS A 93 -0.17 -11.84 -4.84
CA HIS A 93 -0.62 -12.79 -3.81
C HIS A 93 0.35 -12.81 -2.61
N GLY A 94 -0.20 -12.79 -1.39
CA GLY A 94 0.58 -12.67 -0.16
C GLY A 94 1.09 -11.25 0.14
N LYS A 95 0.98 -10.33 -0.82
CA LYS A 95 1.26 -8.90 -0.64
C LYS A 95 -0.06 -8.15 -0.54
N VAL A 96 -0.63 -8.13 0.68
CA VAL A 96 -1.89 -7.42 0.95
C VAL A 96 -1.73 -5.96 0.52
N ASP A 97 -2.71 -5.45 -0.23
CA ASP A 97 -2.81 -4.05 -0.62
C ASP A 97 -1.65 -3.52 -1.50
N TRP A 98 -0.93 -4.40 -2.22
CA TRP A 98 0.24 -4.00 -3.02
C TRP A 98 -0.10 -3.07 -4.18
N TRP A 99 -1.20 -3.35 -4.88
CA TRP A 99 -1.74 -2.58 -5.99
C TRP A 99 -3.26 -2.58 -5.91
N VAL A 100 -3.89 -1.45 -6.27
CA VAL A 100 -5.34 -1.33 -6.37
C VAL A 100 -5.69 -0.97 -7.81
N ASP A 101 -6.62 -1.70 -8.43
CA ASP A 101 -7.02 -1.49 -9.84
C ASP A 101 -7.51 -0.06 -10.14
N GLY A 102 -7.89 0.69 -9.10
CA GLY A 102 -8.25 2.10 -9.19
C GLY A 102 -7.08 3.08 -9.27
N TRP A 103 -5.84 2.64 -9.21
CA TRP A 103 -4.69 3.52 -9.30
C TRP A 103 -4.30 3.77 -10.74
N VAL A 104 -4.07 5.04 -11.05
CA VAL A 104 -3.69 5.51 -12.38
C VAL A 104 -2.30 6.16 -12.24
N PRO A 105 -1.22 5.52 -12.71
CA PRO A 105 0.10 6.11 -12.67
C PRO A 105 0.15 7.35 -13.57
N PHE A 106 0.90 8.37 -13.18
CA PHE A 106 1.13 9.54 -14.03
C PHE A 106 2.56 10.08 -13.94
N LEU A 107 3.31 9.66 -12.91
CA LEU A 107 4.76 9.77 -12.87
C LEU A 107 5.37 8.37 -12.74
N ASP A 108 6.47 8.15 -13.45
CA ASP A 108 7.24 6.90 -13.47
C ASP A 108 8.73 7.20 -13.28
N ASN A 109 9.41 6.46 -12.41
CA ASN A 109 10.85 6.56 -12.27
C ASN A 109 11.65 5.65 -13.24
N ARG A 110 10.94 4.92 -14.11
CA ARG A 110 11.43 3.94 -15.07
C ARG A 110 12.07 2.70 -14.45
N CYS A 111 11.87 2.51 -13.16
CA CYS A 111 12.39 1.40 -12.37
C CYS A 111 11.27 0.68 -11.59
N GLY A 112 10.00 0.93 -11.95
CA GLY A 112 8.84 0.27 -11.37
C GLY A 112 8.14 1.04 -10.25
N ASP A 113 8.65 2.21 -9.87
CA ASP A 113 7.98 3.08 -8.91
C ASP A 113 7.07 4.08 -9.64
N PHE A 114 5.90 4.32 -9.06
CA PHE A 114 4.91 5.22 -9.63
C PHE A 114 4.39 6.21 -8.60
N VAL A 115 4.08 7.43 -9.06
CA VAL A 115 3.11 8.27 -8.38
C VAL A 115 1.77 8.08 -9.08
N CYS A 116 0.76 7.70 -8.31
CA CYS A 116 -0.55 7.31 -8.81
C CYS A 116 -1.66 8.23 -8.33
N ILE A 117 -2.61 8.52 -9.21
CA ILE A 117 -3.92 9.03 -8.83
C ILE A 117 -4.77 7.85 -8.37
N ASP A 118 -5.19 7.86 -7.12
CA ASP A 118 -6.08 6.84 -6.57
C ASP A 118 -7.54 7.21 -6.81
N THR A 119 -8.16 6.56 -7.77
CA THR A 119 -9.55 6.87 -8.18
C THR A 119 -10.61 6.28 -7.27
N VAL A 120 -10.25 5.48 -6.25
CA VAL A 120 -11.21 4.77 -5.39
C VAL A 120 -11.12 5.18 -3.91
N GLY A 121 -10.08 5.92 -3.51
CA GLY A 121 -9.92 6.35 -2.11
C GLY A 121 -9.43 5.23 -1.20
N SER A 122 -8.45 4.49 -1.68
CA SER A 122 -7.75 3.42 -0.98
C SER A 122 -7.22 3.87 0.39
N PHE A 123 -7.14 2.92 1.32
CA PHE A 123 -6.52 3.09 2.64
C PHE A 123 -7.18 4.14 3.55
N GLY A 124 -8.51 4.27 3.48
CA GLY A 124 -9.26 5.28 4.24
C GLY A 124 -9.04 6.70 3.70
N GLY A 125 -8.70 6.78 2.42
CA GLY A 125 -8.51 8.03 1.69
C GLY A 125 -9.77 8.49 0.97
N ALA A 126 -9.59 9.47 0.08
CA ALA A 126 -10.66 9.97 -0.77
C ALA A 126 -10.32 9.77 -2.26
N PRO A 127 -11.30 9.47 -3.13
CA PRO A 127 -11.07 9.41 -4.57
C PRO A 127 -10.42 10.68 -5.11
N GLY A 128 -9.27 10.54 -5.76
CA GLY A 128 -8.48 11.62 -6.35
C GLY A 128 -7.19 11.95 -5.63
N GLN A 129 -6.97 11.39 -4.44
CA GLN A 129 -5.71 11.52 -3.74
C GLN A 129 -4.54 10.93 -4.54
N LEU A 130 -3.33 11.36 -4.20
CA LEU A 130 -2.11 10.80 -4.75
C LEU A 130 -1.50 9.81 -3.77
N VAL A 131 -1.06 8.67 -4.29
CA VAL A 131 -0.35 7.62 -3.55
C VAL A 131 0.96 7.31 -4.26
N GLU A 132 1.99 7.05 -3.48
CA GLU A 132 3.25 6.53 -4.00
C GLU A 132 3.24 5.01 -3.98
N LEU A 133 3.65 4.42 -5.09
CA LEU A 133 4.03 3.02 -5.19
C LEU A 133 5.54 2.95 -5.29
N LEU A 134 6.16 2.37 -4.27
CA LEU A 134 7.52 1.86 -4.33
C LEU A 134 7.44 0.35 -4.61
N HIS A 135 8.16 -0.13 -5.63
CA HIS A 135 8.06 -1.50 -6.12
C HIS A 135 8.72 -2.53 -5.20
N ASP A 136 9.64 -2.08 -4.35
CA ASP A 136 10.38 -2.90 -3.38
C ASP A 136 9.91 -2.63 -1.93
N ALA A 137 9.31 -1.46 -1.68
CA ALA A 137 8.80 -1.09 -0.38
C ALA A 137 7.28 -1.26 -0.27
N PRO A 138 6.78 -1.69 0.89
CA PRO A 138 5.36 -1.93 1.11
C PRO A 138 4.54 -0.68 1.44
N ASP A 139 5.21 0.42 1.73
CA ASP A 139 4.56 1.67 2.14
C ASP A 139 3.72 2.22 0.98
N ARG A 140 2.55 2.77 1.30
CA ARG A 140 1.63 3.37 0.30
C ARG A 140 1.19 4.73 0.76
N ASP A 141 2.14 5.56 1.14
CA ASP A 141 1.86 6.82 1.79
C ASP A 141 1.09 7.75 0.83
N ARG A 142 0.12 8.49 1.37
CA ARG A 142 -0.63 9.46 0.59
C ARG A 142 0.16 10.75 0.50
N MET A 143 0.52 11.12 -0.72
CA MET A 143 1.33 12.29 -1.02
C MET A 143 0.50 13.58 -1.10
N ALA A 144 -0.75 13.52 -1.55
CA ALA A 144 -1.58 14.71 -1.66
C ALA A 144 -3.06 14.36 -1.70
N PRO A 145 -3.96 15.27 -1.27
CA PRO A 145 -5.39 15.05 -1.37
C PRO A 145 -5.92 15.14 -2.82
N SER A 146 -5.16 15.73 -3.74
CA SER A 146 -5.49 15.80 -5.16
C SER A 146 -4.25 16.10 -6.01
N LEU A 147 -4.34 15.85 -7.32
CA LEU A 147 -3.33 16.28 -8.28
C LEU A 147 -3.12 17.81 -8.26
N GLY A 148 -4.19 18.59 -8.08
CA GLY A 148 -4.09 20.05 -7.96
C GLY A 148 -3.32 20.53 -6.74
N ALA A 149 -3.56 19.91 -5.58
CA ALA A 149 -2.82 20.22 -4.36
C ALA A 149 -1.33 19.84 -4.47
N PHE A 150 -1.03 18.70 -5.10
CA PHE A 150 0.34 18.29 -5.39
C PHE A 150 1.05 19.28 -6.32
N LEU A 151 0.41 19.65 -7.44
CA LEU A 151 1.01 20.56 -8.41
C LEU A 151 1.25 21.95 -7.81
N GLU A 152 0.31 22.46 -7.02
CA GLU A 152 0.44 23.73 -6.32
C GLU A 152 1.61 23.72 -5.31
N ALA A 153 1.72 22.66 -4.51
CA ALA A 153 2.81 22.50 -3.55
C ALA A 153 4.18 22.35 -4.27
N LEU A 154 4.23 21.58 -5.35
CA LEU A 154 5.45 21.39 -6.14
C LEU A 154 5.89 22.69 -6.83
N THR A 155 4.98 23.39 -7.51
CA THR A 155 5.27 24.67 -8.16
C THR A 155 5.74 25.72 -7.16
N SER A 156 5.09 25.82 -5.99
CA SER A 156 5.54 26.76 -4.95
C SER A 156 6.92 26.39 -4.37
N ALA A 157 7.26 25.11 -4.29
CA ALA A 157 8.59 24.68 -3.85
C ALA A 157 9.69 25.03 -4.87
N PHE A 158 9.39 24.93 -6.18
CA PHE A 158 10.27 25.41 -7.23
C PHE A 158 10.50 26.93 -7.12
N GLU A 159 9.43 27.71 -6.99
CA GLU A 159 9.52 29.17 -6.84
C GLU A 159 10.25 29.60 -5.56
N ALA A 160 10.17 28.81 -4.49
CA ALA A 160 10.94 29.01 -3.26
C ALA A 160 12.43 28.68 -3.41
N GLY A 161 12.87 28.20 -4.58
CA GLY A 161 14.27 27.91 -4.87
C GLY A 161 14.78 26.65 -4.16
N LEU A 162 13.89 25.73 -3.79
CA LEU A 162 14.24 24.50 -3.05
C LEU A 162 14.89 23.42 -3.92
N PHE A 163 15.02 23.63 -5.23
CA PHE A 163 15.49 22.63 -6.19
C PHE A 163 16.80 23.03 -6.87
N ASP A 164 17.65 22.02 -7.11
CA ASP A 164 18.76 22.05 -8.06
C ASP A 164 18.47 21.01 -9.16
N GLY A 165 18.11 21.49 -10.35
CA GLY A 165 17.55 20.63 -11.40
C GLY A 165 16.25 19.96 -10.94
N SER A 166 16.20 18.62 -10.99
CA SER A 166 15.03 17.86 -10.54
C SER A 166 15.03 17.52 -9.06
N ARG A 167 16.15 17.69 -8.35
CA ARG A 167 16.29 17.23 -6.98
C ARG A 167 16.13 18.38 -5.99
N PRO A 168 15.52 18.14 -4.82
CA PRO A 168 15.62 19.07 -3.71
C PRO A 168 17.09 19.34 -3.36
N LYS A 169 17.41 20.60 -3.03
CA LYS A 169 18.72 20.99 -2.46
C LYS A 169 18.89 20.45 -1.05
N ASP A 170 17.78 20.35 -0.34
CA ASP A 170 17.67 19.90 1.04
C ASP A 170 16.32 19.19 1.21
N ASP A 171 16.37 17.88 1.44
CA ASP A 171 15.19 17.02 1.57
C ASP A 171 14.34 17.43 2.78
N GLU A 172 14.96 17.86 3.88
CA GLU A 172 14.24 18.27 5.09
C GLU A 172 13.47 19.57 4.85
N ALA A 173 14.11 20.55 4.21
CA ALA A 173 13.47 21.81 3.84
C ALA A 173 12.32 21.58 2.85
N PHE A 174 12.51 20.71 1.86
CA PHE A 174 11.45 20.36 0.91
C PHE A 174 10.28 19.65 1.59
N VAL A 175 10.54 18.65 2.44
CA VAL A 175 9.48 17.96 3.20
C VAL A 175 8.76 18.93 4.15
N ALA A 176 9.47 19.87 4.78
CA ALA A 176 8.86 20.90 5.62
C ALA A 176 7.93 21.81 4.79
N HIS A 177 8.34 22.20 3.58
CA HIS A 177 7.50 22.97 2.65
C HIS A 177 6.24 22.20 2.27
N LEU A 178 6.37 20.91 1.92
CA LEU A 178 5.22 20.06 1.59
C LEU A 178 4.28 19.87 2.79
N ARG A 179 4.80 19.75 4.01
CA ARG A 179 3.97 19.71 5.25
C ARG A 179 3.19 20.98 5.49
N ALA A 180 3.76 22.14 5.16
CA ALA A 180 3.09 23.42 5.27
C ALA A 180 2.01 23.59 4.19
N ALA A 181 2.29 23.17 2.96
CA ALA A 181 1.38 23.28 1.82
C ALA A 181 0.26 22.24 1.82
N ILE A 182 0.54 21.03 2.32
CA ILE A 182 -0.37 19.88 2.29
C ILE A 182 -0.56 19.38 3.73
N PRO A 183 -1.70 19.75 4.37
CA PRO A 183 -2.00 19.31 5.72
C PRO A 183 -1.95 17.78 5.87
N GLY A 184 -1.08 17.30 6.77
CA GLY A 184 -0.91 15.87 7.06
C GLY A 184 0.08 15.15 6.14
N TYR A 185 0.95 15.85 5.40
CA TYR A 185 1.94 15.26 4.50
C TYR A 185 3.17 14.62 5.19
N PRO A 186 3.67 13.48 4.68
CA PRO A 186 2.89 12.46 3.96
C PRO A 186 1.93 11.78 4.95
N LYS A 187 0.71 11.48 4.51
CA LYS A 187 -0.27 10.85 5.42
C LYS A 187 -0.11 9.34 5.34
N ALA A 188 0.60 8.76 6.32
CA ALA A 188 0.82 7.32 6.43
C ALA A 188 -0.47 6.54 6.15
N SER A 189 -0.40 5.56 5.26
CA SER A 189 -1.59 4.80 4.85
C SER A 189 -1.92 3.66 5.80
N ALA A 190 -3.19 3.25 5.77
CA ALA A 190 -3.60 2.00 6.42
C ALA A 190 -2.86 0.79 5.85
N ALA A 191 -2.35 0.82 4.61
CA ALA A 191 -1.53 -0.28 4.06
C ALA A 191 -0.25 -0.52 4.85
N ARG A 192 0.45 0.56 5.24
CA ARG A 192 1.63 0.52 6.14
C ARG A 192 1.28 -0.11 7.49
N GLN A 193 0.06 0.14 7.98
CA GLN A 193 -0.46 -0.45 9.23
C GLN A 193 -0.93 -1.90 9.05
N ASN A 194 -1.56 -2.24 7.93
CA ASN A 194 -2.07 -3.56 7.57
C ASN A 194 -0.93 -4.54 7.31
N GLN A 195 0.17 -4.09 6.71
CA GLN A 195 1.33 -4.94 6.47
C GLN A 195 2.14 -5.26 7.72
N ALA A 196 2.31 -4.30 8.64
CA ALA A 196 2.88 -4.63 9.96
C ALA A 196 2.04 -5.73 10.64
N THR A 197 0.72 -5.63 10.52
CA THR A 197 -0.22 -6.63 11.04
C THR A 197 -0.13 -7.95 10.26
N ALA A 198 -0.02 -7.94 8.93
CA ALA A 198 0.10 -9.14 8.09
C ALA A 198 1.44 -9.86 8.31
N ARG A 199 2.55 -9.12 8.44
CA ARG A 199 3.87 -9.66 8.75
C ARG A 199 3.90 -10.26 10.15
N ALA A 200 3.26 -9.61 11.13
CA ALA A 200 3.06 -10.19 12.46
C ALA A 200 2.22 -11.48 12.40
N ARG A 201 1.18 -11.55 11.57
CA ARG A 201 0.38 -12.78 11.36
C ARG A 201 1.19 -13.91 10.72
N ILE A 202 1.99 -13.61 9.70
CA ILE A 202 2.86 -14.60 9.04
C ILE A 202 3.91 -15.10 10.03
N ASN A 203 4.57 -14.20 10.75
CA ASN A 203 5.54 -14.56 11.78
C ASN A 203 4.90 -15.39 12.90
N ALA A 204 3.69 -15.06 13.34
CA ALA A 204 2.95 -15.85 14.33
C ALA A 204 2.57 -17.22 13.76
N ARG A 205 2.11 -17.29 12.51
CA ARG A 205 1.80 -18.56 11.82
C ARG A 205 3.05 -19.43 11.69
N ASP A 206 4.19 -18.85 11.31
CA ASP A 206 5.44 -19.57 11.12
C ASP A 206 6.09 -19.93 12.46
N ALA A 207 5.95 -19.11 13.49
CA ALA A 207 6.34 -19.46 14.86
C ALA A 207 5.47 -20.59 15.43
N ILE A 208 4.16 -20.57 15.18
CA ILE A 208 3.24 -21.66 15.53
C ILE A 208 3.61 -22.91 14.73
N LYS A 209 3.86 -22.80 13.42
CA LYS A 209 4.32 -23.92 12.60
C LYS A 209 5.65 -24.47 13.09
N GLN A 210 6.60 -23.62 13.49
CA GLN A 210 7.91 -24.00 14.05
C GLN A 210 7.77 -24.68 15.41
N ALA A 211 6.86 -24.20 16.26
CA ALA A 211 6.51 -24.87 17.51
C ALA A 211 5.76 -26.20 17.28
N LEU A 212 5.01 -26.30 16.18
CA LEU A 212 4.31 -27.50 15.70
C LEU A 212 5.16 -28.33 14.71
N HIS A 213 6.44 -27.99 14.52
CA HIS A 213 7.35 -28.52 13.50
C HIS A 213 7.98 -29.86 13.89
N PRO A 214 7.19 -30.79 14.41
CA PRO A 214 7.36 -32.14 13.89
C PRO A 214 6.33 -32.44 12.77
N LEU A 215 5.21 -31.70 12.62
CA LEU A 215 4.04 -32.10 11.81
C LEU A 215 4.15 -32.07 10.28
N GLU A 216 5.18 -31.44 9.71
CA GLU A 216 5.41 -31.43 8.25
C GLU A 216 6.64 -32.27 7.81
N GLY A 217 7.27 -33.00 8.73
CA GLY A 217 8.15 -34.13 8.39
C GLY A 217 7.34 -35.41 8.12
N PRO A 218 7.98 -36.59 7.86
CA PRO A 218 7.26 -37.86 7.90
C PRO A 218 6.40 -37.88 9.17
N ARG A 219 5.10 -38.15 9.03
CA ARG A 219 4.05 -38.01 10.07
C ARG A 219 4.66 -38.09 11.47
N VAL A 220 4.52 -37.02 12.24
CA VAL A 220 4.90 -37.04 13.66
C VAL A 220 4.34 -38.28 14.26
N ASP A 221 5.23 -39.03 14.86
CA ASP A 221 4.83 -40.06 15.77
C ASP A 221 4.14 -39.38 16.96
N LEU A 222 2.81 -39.23 16.84
CA LEU A 222 1.92 -38.64 17.85
C LEU A 222 1.92 -39.46 19.17
N THR A 223 2.73 -40.53 19.25
CA THR A 223 3.00 -41.23 20.52
C THR A 223 3.98 -40.48 21.42
N LYS A 224 4.67 -39.45 20.92
CA LYS A 224 5.56 -38.60 21.72
C LYS A 224 4.81 -37.36 22.25
N PRO A 225 4.91 -37.05 23.56
CA PRO A 225 4.28 -35.86 24.13
C PRO A 225 4.79 -34.57 23.47
N ILE A 226 3.88 -33.69 23.09
CA ILE A 226 4.22 -32.31 22.71
C ILE A 226 4.46 -31.52 23.99
N ASP A 227 5.51 -30.70 24.01
CA ASP A 227 5.77 -29.75 25.09
C ASP A 227 4.73 -28.62 25.06
N ALA A 228 3.63 -28.83 25.79
CA ALA A 228 2.53 -27.87 25.89
C ALA A 228 2.99 -26.52 26.48
N GLU A 229 4.02 -26.51 27.33
CA GLU A 229 4.55 -25.27 27.91
C GLU A 229 5.31 -24.46 26.86
N ALA A 230 6.10 -25.12 26.01
CA ALA A 230 6.76 -24.48 24.87
C ALA A 230 5.75 -23.90 23.87
N VAL A 231 4.66 -24.62 23.57
CA VAL A 231 3.60 -24.14 22.66
C VAL A 231 2.87 -22.93 23.24
N VAL A 232 2.51 -22.98 24.53
CA VAL A 232 1.86 -21.84 25.22
C VAL A 232 2.81 -20.64 25.30
N LYS A 233 4.11 -20.86 25.54
CA LYS A 233 5.12 -19.79 25.59
C LYS A 233 5.33 -19.15 24.22
N ALA A 234 5.40 -19.94 23.15
CA ALA A 234 5.49 -19.44 21.77
C ALA A 234 4.25 -18.65 21.37
N ALA A 235 3.05 -19.14 21.72
CA ALA A 235 1.80 -18.44 21.48
C ALA A 235 1.74 -17.11 22.25
N ARG A 236 2.12 -17.09 23.54
CA ARG A 236 2.19 -15.86 24.35
C ARG A 236 3.19 -14.85 23.79
N PHE A 237 4.39 -15.29 23.39
CA PHE A 237 5.39 -14.41 22.79
C PHE A 237 4.87 -13.76 21.50
N ALA A 238 4.22 -14.52 20.63
CA ALA A 238 3.61 -13.99 19.40
C ALA A 238 2.48 -12.99 19.69
N VAL A 239 1.71 -13.21 20.77
CA VAL A 239 0.68 -12.27 21.24
C VAL A 239 1.31 -10.99 21.77
N ASP A 240 2.34 -11.09 22.60
CA ASP A 240 3.01 -9.93 23.19
C ASP A 240 3.67 -9.06 22.09
N GLU A 241 4.29 -9.66 21.08
CA GLU A 241 4.79 -8.92 19.91
C GLU A 241 3.67 -8.25 19.10
N ALA A 242 2.57 -8.96 18.84
CA ALA A 242 1.43 -8.40 18.12
C ALA A 242 0.77 -7.24 18.89
N MET A 243 0.62 -7.39 20.21
CA MET A 243 0.06 -6.37 21.09
C MET A 243 1.00 -5.17 21.25
N ALA A 244 2.32 -5.39 21.32
CA ALA A 244 3.32 -4.32 21.33
C ALA A 244 3.32 -3.54 20.00
N ALA A 245 3.18 -4.21 18.87
CA ALA A 245 3.07 -3.56 17.56
C ALA A 245 1.78 -2.74 17.39
N LEU A 246 0.74 -3.05 18.16
CA LEU A 246 -0.56 -2.36 18.20
C LEU A 246 -0.63 -1.27 19.29
N ALA A 247 0.26 -1.28 20.28
CA ALA A 247 0.26 -0.31 21.38
C ALA A 247 0.50 1.12 20.86
N GLY A 248 -0.50 2.00 21.08
CA GLY A 248 -0.47 3.40 20.65
C GLY A 248 -1.44 3.77 19.51
N ARG A 249 -2.16 2.80 18.94
CA ARG A 249 -3.13 3.04 17.85
C ARG A 249 -4.56 3.11 18.42
N ARG A 250 -5.14 4.32 18.50
CA ARG A 250 -6.42 4.58 19.19
C ARG A 250 -7.69 4.09 18.44
N ASP A 251 -7.60 3.76 17.15
CA ASP A 251 -8.80 3.62 16.31
C ASP A 251 -8.98 2.25 15.63
N THR A 252 -8.16 1.25 15.94
CA THR A 252 -8.35 -0.12 15.43
C THR A 252 -8.83 -1.04 16.55
N ALA A 253 -10.11 -1.41 16.53
CA ALA A 253 -10.64 -2.50 17.34
C ALA A 253 -10.14 -3.84 16.80
N THR A 254 -8.84 -4.11 16.94
CA THR A 254 -8.28 -5.44 16.69
C THR A 254 -8.50 -6.27 17.94
N THR A 255 -9.66 -6.93 18.03
CA THR A 255 -9.93 -7.89 19.10
C THR A 255 -9.25 -9.21 18.75
N ALA A 256 -7.98 -9.34 19.12
CA ALA A 256 -7.34 -10.65 19.17
C ALA A 256 -7.89 -11.39 20.41
N LEU A 257 -8.99 -12.12 20.25
CA LEU A 257 -9.60 -12.86 21.36
C LEU A 257 -8.91 -14.21 21.51
N PHE A 258 -7.91 -14.28 22.38
CA PHE A 258 -7.34 -15.55 22.83
C PHE A 258 -8.05 -15.99 24.10
N GLU A 259 -9.12 -16.77 23.96
CA GLU A 259 -9.81 -17.37 25.10
C GLU A 259 -9.35 -18.82 25.31
N VAL A 260 -8.62 -19.03 26.40
CA VAL A 260 -8.33 -20.36 26.93
C VAL A 260 -9.57 -20.80 27.71
N PHE A 261 -10.49 -21.48 27.04
CA PHE A 261 -11.65 -22.06 27.70
C PHE A 261 -11.28 -23.39 28.37
N PRO A 262 -11.56 -23.57 29.68
CA PRO A 262 -11.73 -24.91 30.23
C PRO A 262 -13.05 -25.47 29.67
N ALA A 263 -12.98 -26.46 28.79
CA ALA A 263 -14.18 -27.13 28.30
C ALA A 263 -14.88 -27.88 29.46
N PRO A 264 -16.22 -27.74 29.65
CA PRO A 264 -16.95 -28.53 30.62
C PRO A 264 -16.96 -30.00 30.18
N GLY A 265 -16.37 -30.88 30.99
CA GLY A 265 -16.28 -32.31 30.69
C GLY A 265 -15.09 -32.62 29.79
N GLU A 266 -13.93 -32.80 30.43
CA GLU A 266 -12.76 -33.57 30.00
C GLU A 266 -12.50 -33.70 28.49
N LYS A 267 -11.58 -32.88 27.94
CA LYS A 267 -10.45 -33.33 27.08
C LYS A 267 -9.62 -32.23 26.39
N CYS A 268 -9.93 -30.93 26.48
CA CYS A 268 -9.11 -29.87 25.86
C CYS A 268 -8.47 -28.93 26.88
N ILE A 269 -7.25 -28.44 26.60
CA ILE A 269 -6.54 -27.42 27.41
C ILE A 269 -6.51 -26.04 26.75
N ALA A 270 -6.50 -25.92 25.42
CA ALA A 270 -6.37 -24.62 24.76
C ALA A 270 -7.05 -24.56 23.40
N TYR A 271 -7.53 -23.37 23.05
CA TYR A 271 -7.98 -22.97 21.72
C TYR A 271 -7.29 -21.66 21.37
N ALA A 272 -6.87 -21.51 20.11
CA ALA A 272 -6.45 -20.22 19.57
C ALA A 272 -7.35 -19.93 18.38
N VAL A 273 -8.28 -18.97 18.54
CA VAL A 273 -9.09 -18.47 17.43
C VAL A 273 -8.52 -17.10 17.09
N TRP A 274 -8.05 -16.94 15.85
CA TRP A 274 -7.62 -15.65 15.37
C TRP A 274 -8.73 -15.07 14.48
N SER A 275 -9.15 -13.84 14.77
CA SER A 275 -10.05 -13.05 13.94
C SER A 275 -9.52 -11.62 13.90
N ALA A 276 -9.49 -11.03 12.71
CA ALA A 276 -9.31 -9.60 12.56
C ALA A 276 -10.47 -9.09 11.71
N SER A 277 -11.47 -8.53 12.37
CA SER A 277 -12.45 -7.70 11.69
C SER A 277 -11.81 -6.34 11.40
N THR A 278 -11.75 -5.97 10.13
CA THR A 278 -12.00 -4.58 9.75
C THR A 278 -13.50 -4.35 9.80
N VAL A 279 -13.93 -3.17 10.23
CA VAL A 279 -15.35 -2.79 10.23
C VAL A 279 -15.91 -3.01 8.83
N GLY A 280 -16.77 -4.02 8.66
CA GLY A 280 -17.46 -4.32 7.39
C GLY A 280 -17.30 -5.74 6.83
N ASP A 281 -16.35 -6.56 7.29
CA ASP A 281 -16.16 -7.93 6.77
C ASP A 281 -16.71 -9.01 7.72
N THR A 282 -17.51 -9.92 7.17
CA THR A 282 -17.91 -11.16 7.83
C THR A 282 -16.72 -12.13 7.92
N TRP A 283 -16.66 -12.88 9.02
CA TRP A 283 -15.66 -13.88 9.40
C TRP A 283 -15.20 -14.76 8.23
N ARG A 284 -13.91 -14.74 7.85
CA ARG A 284 -13.44 -15.56 6.71
C ARG A 284 -12.36 -16.60 7.00
N ASP A 285 -11.49 -16.43 7.99
CA ASP A 285 -10.43 -17.42 8.26
C ASP A 285 -10.11 -17.53 9.76
N GLY A 286 -10.66 -18.57 10.41
CA GLY A 286 -10.31 -18.96 11.78
C GLY A 286 -9.71 -20.37 11.78
N TYR A 287 -8.61 -20.56 12.51
CA TYR A 287 -8.05 -21.88 12.81
C TYR A 287 -8.42 -22.27 14.22
N VAL A 288 -8.63 -23.56 14.47
CA VAL A 288 -8.89 -24.09 15.83
C VAL A 288 -7.97 -25.29 16.03
N VAL A 289 -6.99 -25.16 16.92
CA VAL A 289 -6.13 -26.27 17.34
C VAL A 289 -6.52 -26.64 18.77
N GLY A 290 -7.17 -27.78 18.95
CA GLY A 290 -7.41 -28.36 20.27
C GLY A 290 -6.23 -29.23 20.68
N ILE A 291 -5.76 -29.10 21.92
CA ILE A 291 -4.69 -29.94 22.50
C ILE A 291 -5.22 -30.59 23.78
N ASP A 292 -5.02 -31.91 23.93
CA ASP A 292 -5.46 -32.65 25.12
C ASP A 292 -4.50 -32.49 26.31
N ARG A 293 -4.90 -33.05 27.46
CA ARG A 293 -4.08 -33.01 28.69
C ARG A 293 -2.74 -33.75 28.61
N LYS A 294 -2.52 -34.53 27.56
CA LYS A 294 -1.30 -35.28 27.29
C LYS A 294 -0.47 -34.64 26.16
N GLY A 295 -0.88 -33.48 25.65
CA GLY A 295 -0.22 -32.79 24.55
C GLY A 295 -0.59 -33.32 23.16
N ASN A 296 -1.58 -34.20 23.03
CA ASN A 296 -2.01 -34.69 21.72
C ASN A 296 -2.88 -33.64 21.03
N ALA A 297 -2.62 -33.36 19.76
CA ALA A 297 -3.53 -32.58 18.94
C ALA A 297 -4.83 -33.36 18.73
N ILE A 298 -5.97 -32.78 19.12
CA ILE A 298 -7.25 -33.49 19.13
C ILE A 298 -8.17 -33.17 17.95
N PHE A 299 -7.85 -32.24 17.01
CA PHE A 299 -8.76 -32.02 15.88
C PHE A 299 -8.20 -31.66 14.50
N LYS A 300 -8.97 -32.13 13.50
CA LYS A 300 -8.92 -31.89 12.05
C LYS A 300 -9.37 -30.46 11.71
N GLU A 301 -8.65 -29.87 10.76
CA GLU A 301 -8.98 -28.65 10.04
C GLU A 301 -10.47 -28.59 9.67
N LYS A 302 -11.17 -27.56 10.14
CA LYS A 302 -12.48 -27.19 9.63
C LYS A 302 -12.50 -25.69 9.41
N LYS A 303 -12.50 -25.30 8.14
CA LYS A 303 -12.81 -23.94 7.72
C LYS A 303 -14.21 -23.60 8.23
N VAL A 304 -14.33 -22.56 9.04
CA VAL A 304 -15.63 -22.04 9.48
C VAL A 304 -16.09 -21.11 8.36
N GLU A 305 -16.97 -21.60 7.48
CA GLU A 305 -17.66 -20.74 6.53
C GLU A 305 -18.78 -19.99 7.26
N GLY A 306 -18.76 -18.66 7.16
CA GLY A 306 -19.78 -17.74 7.65
C GLY A 306 -20.31 -16.87 6.52
#